data_AF-A0AAU0VX91-F1
#
_entry.id   AF-A0AAU0VX91-F1
#
_cell.length_a   1.000
_cell.length_b   1.000
_cell.length_c   1.000
_cell.angle_alpha   90.00
_cell.angle_beta   90.00
_cell.angle_gamma   90.00
#
_symmetry.space_group_name_H-M   'P 1'
#
loop_
_entity.id
_entity.type
_entity.pdbx_description
1 polymer ?
#
loop_
_entity_poly.entity_id
_entity_poly.type
_entity_poly.pdbx_seq_one_letter_code
_entity_poly.pdbx_strand_id
1 'polypeptide(L)'
;MSPEPRAPKPGVVKALKTAAAADDGRAPDGLSRRLVASMLEAGYVYRDGIGGVRIDNKDALDYDGPGGWRITDVGRRAVLTDAQWRALTERVAREGVLLPNVNWVTKQALHDLGLVEYRDDSGRIQPTDGSTGLRGPIYKAFRTETGRRVAAAELPAQ
;
A
#
# COMPACT_ATOMS: atom_id res chain seq x y z
N MET A 1 4.89 -13.72 24.37
CA MET A 1 5.04 -12.33 23.89
C MET A 1 5.71 -12.41 22.53
N SER A 2 4.96 -12.22 21.45
CA SER A 2 5.56 -12.09 20.12
C SER A 2 6.28 -10.75 20.05
N PRO A 3 7.50 -10.68 19.50
CA PRO A 3 8.18 -9.39 19.32
C PRO A 3 7.32 -8.49 18.43
N GLU A 4 7.19 -7.22 18.80
CA GLU A 4 6.54 -6.24 17.94
C GLU A 4 7.28 -6.17 16.59
N PRO A 5 6.57 -6.11 15.45
CA PRO A 5 7.21 -5.94 14.16
C PRO A 5 8.04 -4.66 14.18
N ARG A 6 9.36 -4.76 14.02
CA ARG A 6 10.23 -3.59 14.02
C ARG A 6 9.84 -2.68 12.85
N ALA A 7 9.45 -1.45 13.16
CA ALA A 7 9.08 -0.47 12.14
C ALA A 7 10.18 -0.32 11.06
N PRO A 8 9.83 -0.21 9.77
CA PRO A 8 10.83 -0.08 8.72
C PRO A 8 11.67 1.18 8.90
N LYS A 9 12.94 1.13 8.48
CA LYS A 9 13.85 2.30 8.53
C LYS A 9 13.28 3.46 7.69
N PRO A 10 13.55 4.73 8.02
CA PRO A 10 12.98 5.87 7.29
C PRO A 10 13.19 5.85 5.76
N GLY A 11 14.38 5.43 5.31
CA GLY A 11 14.66 5.28 3.88
C GLY A 11 13.83 4.18 3.20
N VAL A 12 13.54 3.09 3.92
CA VAL A 12 12.64 2.02 3.46
C VAL A 12 11.21 2.54 3.38
N VAL A 13 10.73 3.22 4.43
CA VAL A 13 9.38 3.80 4.44
C VAL A 13 9.16 4.75 3.26
N LYS A 14 10.13 5.62 2.97
CA LYS A 14 10.03 6.54 1.82
C LYS A 14 9.93 5.77 0.50
N ALA A 15 10.80 4.79 0.26
CA ALA A 15 10.79 4.00 -0.97
C ALA A 15 9.47 3.21 -1.12
N LEU A 16 8.99 2.59 -0.04
CA LEU A 16 7.75 1.83 -0.04
C LEU A 16 6.51 2.72 -0.23
N LYS A 17 6.47 3.93 0.35
CA LYS A 17 5.37 4.88 0.09
C LYS A 17 5.32 5.30 -1.37
N THR A 18 6.47 5.59 -1.98
CA THR A 18 6.53 5.89 -3.41
C THR A 18 6.08 4.70 -4.26
N ALA A 19 6.54 3.48 -3.92
CA ALA A 19 6.12 2.28 -4.62
C ALA A 19 4.61 1.99 -4.46
N ALA A 20 4.05 2.25 -3.28
CA ALA A 20 2.64 2.05 -2.99
C ALA A 20 1.74 3.02 -3.79
N ALA A 21 2.19 4.26 -3.98
CA ALA A 21 1.47 5.26 -4.76
C ALA A 21 1.57 5.05 -6.28
N ALA A 22 2.51 4.23 -6.75
CA ALA A 22 2.61 3.89 -8.17
C ALA A 22 1.53 2.88 -8.59
N ASP A 23 0.86 3.14 -9.72
CA ASP A 23 -0.23 2.29 -10.24
C ASP A 23 0.18 0.83 -10.42
N ASP A 24 1.42 0.58 -10.83
CA ASP A 24 1.97 -0.76 -11.05
C ASP A 24 2.78 -1.29 -9.85
N GLY A 25 2.80 -0.55 -8.74
CA GLY A 25 3.53 -0.92 -7.53
C GLY A 25 5.05 -0.83 -7.64
N ARG A 26 5.59 -0.21 -8.68
CA ARG A 26 7.04 -0.16 -8.92
C ARG A 26 7.75 0.77 -7.94
N ALA A 27 8.79 0.24 -7.31
CA ALA A 27 9.66 1.03 -6.45
C ALA A 27 10.52 2.00 -7.28
N PRO A 28 10.97 3.13 -6.67
CA PRO A 28 11.83 4.09 -7.35
C PRO A 28 13.06 3.43 -7.98
N ASP A 29 13.52 3.96 -9.11
CA ASP A 29 14.82 3.59 -9.65
C ASP A 29 15.96 4.17 -8.78
N GLY A 30 17.18 3.61 -8.91
CA GLY A 30 18.37 4.13 -8.21
C GLY A 30 18.45 3.81 -6.71
N LEU A 31 17.61 2.90 -6.18
CA LEU A 31 17.74 2.42 -4.80
C LEU A 31 19.06 1.68 -4.62
N SER A 32 19.75 1.96 -3.50
CA SER A 32 21.01 1.27 -3.21
C SER A 32 20.79 -0.22 -2.99
N ARG A 33 21.74 -1.05 -3.42
CA ARG A 33 21.68 -2.51 -3.23
C ARG A 33 21.43 -2.90 -1.76
N ARG A 34 22.03 -2.17 -0.82
CA ARG A 34 21.82 -2.38 0.63
C ARG A 34 20.37 -2.12 1.06
N LEU A 35 19.74 -1.06 0.54
CA LEU A 35 18.36 -0.73 0.86
C LEU A 35 17.41 -1.78 0.30
N VAL A 36 17.63 -2.19 -0.95
CA VAL A 36 16.86 -3.24 -1.62
C VAL A 36 16.99 -4.58 -0.91
N ALA A 37 18.21 -4.99 -0.54
CA ALA A 37 18.44 -6.22 0.22
C ALA A 37 17.63 -6.25 1.52
N SER A 38 17.63 -5.13 2.27
CA SER A 38 16.84 -5.00 3.50
C SER A 38 15.33 -5.08 3.26
N MET A 39 14.81 -4.56 2.14
CA MET A 39 13.39 -4.65 1.81
C MET A 39 12.99 -6.05 1.35
N LEU A 40 13.87 -6.72 0.60
CA LEU A 40 13.67 -8.07 0.09
C LEU A 40 13.68 -9.11 1.22
N GLU A 41 14.64 -8.99 2.14
CA GLU A 41 14.74 -9.82 3.35
C GLU A 41 13.47 -9.71 4.20
N ALA A 42 12.94 -8.49 4.36
CA ALA A 42 11.69 -8.24 5.08
C ALA A 42 10.42 -8.61 4.28
N GLY A 43 10.55 -9.06 3.04
CA GLY A 43 9.42 -9.42 2.17
C GLY A 43 8.57 -8.23 1.69
N TYR A 44 9.07 -7.00 1.81
CA TYR A 44 8.34 -5.79 1.42
C TYR A 44 8.34 -5.56 -0.09
N VAL A 45 9.34 -6.11 -0.79
CA VAL A 45 9.45 -6.02 -2.24
C VAL A 45 9.81 -7.38 -2.83
N TYR A 46 9.59 -7.50 -4.13
CA TYR A 46 10.09 -8.59 -4.97
C TYR A 46 10.62 -8.03 -6.28
N ARG A 47 11.34 -8.85 -7.03
CA ARG A 47 11.85 -8.50 -8.35
C ARG A 47 11.00 -9.16 -9.43
N ASP A 48 10.55 -8.38 -10.39
CA ASP A 48 9.98 -8.92 -11.63
C ASP A 48 11.09 -9.19 -12.65
N GLY A 49 10.93 -10.28 -13.38
CA GLY A 49 11.68 -10.62 -14.59
C GLY A 49 10.83 -10.49 -15.85
N ILE A 50 11.34 -11.09 -16.93
CA ILE A 50 10.69 -11.11 -18.25
C ILE A 50 9.27 -11.68 -18.13
N GLY A 51 8.31 -11.01 -18.77
CA GLY A 51 6.91 -11.46 -18.79
C GLY A 51 6.17 -11.30 -17.46
N GLY A 52 6.71 -10.55 -16.50
CA GLY A 52 6.10 -10.37 -15.17
C GLY A 52 6.26 -11.57 -14.24
N VAL A 53 7.22 -12.45 -14.54
CA VAL A 53 7.54 -13.59 -13.67
C VAL A 53 8.35 -13.09 -12.49
N ARG A 54 7.88 -13.38 -11.26
CA ARG A 54 8.62 -13.07 -10.04
C ARG A 54 9.91 -13.88 -9.97
N ILE A 55 11.04 -13.19 -9.77
CA ILE A 55 12.33 -13.81 -9.48
C ILE A 55 12.39 -14.24 -8.02
N ASP A 56 12.99 -15.40 -7.75
CA ASP A 56 13.22 -15.90 -6.41
C ASP A 56 14.04 -14.89 -5.59
N ASN A 57 13.69 -14.70 -4.32
CA ASN A 57 14.37 -13.74 -3.46
C ASN A 57 15.88 -14.00 -3.36
N LYS A 58 16.34 -15.25 -3.43
CA LYS A 58 17.77 -15.58 -3.36
C LYS A 58 18.56 -15.09 -4.58
N ASP A 59 17.90 -14.99 -5.73
CA ASP A 59 18.50 -14.63 -7.03
C ASP A 59 18.20 -13.17 -7.40
N ALA A 60 17.19 -12.55 -6.79
CA ALA A 60 16.64 -11.25 -7.17
C ALA A 60 17.64 -10.08 -7.10
N LEU A 61 18.62 -10.12 -6.20
CA LEU A 61 19.63 -9.06 -6.09
C LEU A 61 20.65 -9.10 -7.22
N ASP A 62 20.92 -10.29 -7.77
CA ASP A 62 21.92 -10.55 -8.80
C ASP A 62 21.31 -10.67 -10.20
N TYR A 63 19.99 -10.64 -10.30
CA TYR A 63 19.27 -10.61 -11.57
C TYR A 63 19.54 -9.30 -12.34
N ASP A 64 20.20 -9.44 -13.48
CA ASP A 64 20.59 -8.36 -14.40
C ASP A 64 19.59 -8.18 -15.57
N GLY A 65 18.57 -9.03 -15.64
CA GLY A 65 17.54 -8.96 -16.67
C GLY A 65 16.55 -7.80 -16.51
N PRO A 66 15.66 -7.61 -17.50
CA PRO A 66 14.71 -6.51 -17.51
C PRO A 66 13.68 -6.66 -16.39
N GLY A 67 13.24 -5.52 -15.85
CA GLY A 67 12.25 -5.48 -14.78
C GLY A 67 12.59 -4.46 -13.70
N GLY A 68 11.70 -4.35 -12.72
CA GLY A 68 11.81 -3.43 -11.60
C GLY A 68 11.58 -4.14 -10.28
N TRP A 69 11.85 -3.42 -9.19
CA TRP A 69 11.41 -3.83 -7.87
C TRP A 69 9.94 -3.46 -7.71
N ARG A 70 9.13 -4.38 -7.19
CA ARG A 70 7.70 -4.17 -6.92
C ARG A 70 7.36 -4.37 -5.47
N ILE A 71 6.47 -3.55 -4.95
CA ILE A 71 5.99 -3.65 -3.56
C ILE A 71 5.01 -4.82 -3.40
N THR A 72 5.11 -5.54 -2.29
CA THR A 72 4.16 -6.59 -1.89
C THR A 72 3.01 -6.00 -1.08
N ASP A 73 1.95 -6.79 -0.86
CA ASP A 73 0.88 -6.39 0.07
C ASP A 73 1.42 -6.23 1.51
N VAL A 74 2.44 -7.01 1.89
CA VAL A 74 3.18 -6.86 3.17
C VAL A 74 3.91 -5.51 3.22
N GLY A 75 4.60 -5.13 2.14
CA GLY A 75 5.27 -3.82 2.04
C GLY A 75 4.29 -2.65 2.11
N ARG A 76 3.11 -2.80 1.49
CA ARG A 76 2.02 -1.82 1.60
C ARG A 76 1.49 -1.72 3.04
N ARG A 77 1.31 -2.84 3.75
CA ARG A 77 0.93 -2.85 5.17
C ARG A 77 1.98 -2.16 6.04
N ALA A 78 3.27 -2.39 5.76
CA ALA A 78 4.38 -1.89 6.57
C ALA A 78 4.53 -0.35 6.59
N VAL A 79 3.93 0.37 5.64
CA VAL A 79 3.96 1.86 5.61
C VAL A 79 2.74 2.52 6.22
N LEU A 80 1.74 1.74 6.65
CA LEU A 80 0.53 2.26 7.27
C LEU A 80 0.79 2.65 8.72
N THR A 81 0.18 3.74 9.15
CA THR A 81 0.04 4.04 10.58
C THR A 81 -1.04 3.16 11.20
N ASP A 82 -1.04 3.02 12.53
CA ASP A 82 -2.09 2.27 13.25
C ASP A 82 -3.50 2.77 12.92
N ALA A 83 -3.66 4.09 12.77
CA ALA A 83 -4.93 4.69 12.41
C ALA A 83 -5.38 4.29 11.00
N GLN A 84 -4.46 4.24 10.03
CA GLN A 84 -4.72 3.79 8.66
C GLN A 84 -5.01 2.29 8.62
N TRP A 85 -4.27 1.49 9.38
CA TRP A 85 -4.49 0.06 9.50
C TRP A 85 -5.87 -0.26 10.05
N ARG A 86 -6.22 0.30 11.22
CA ARG A 86 -7.57 0.15 11.82
C ARG A 86 -8.66 0.66 10.89
N ALA A 87 -8.40 1.71 10.11
CA ALA A 87 -9.36 2.18 9.12
C ALA A 87 -9.62 1.13 8.02
N LEU A 88 -8.60 0.39 7.55
CA LEU A 88 -8.75 -0.66 6.53
C LEU A 88 -9.31 -1.98 7.05
N THR A 89 -9.18 -2.28 8.35
CA THR A 89 -9.56 -3.58 8.92
C THR A 89 -10.79 -3.52 9.81
N GLU A 90 -10.84 -2.57 10.75
CA GLU A 90 -11.85 -2.51 11.81
C GLU A 90 -12.97 -1.49 11.50
N ARG A 91 -12.65 -0.42 10.76
CA ARG A 91 -13.59 0.68 10.49
C ARG A 91 -14.12 0.63 9.07
N VAL A 92 -14.55 -0.56 8.66
CA VAL A 92 -15.15 -0.81 7.35
C VAL A 92 -16.47 -1.52 7.51
N ALA A 93 -17.50 -1.04 6.82
CA ALA A 93 -18.77 -1.74 6.68
C ALA A 93 -18.61 -3.04 5.87
N ARG A 94 -19.62 -3.91 5.92
CA ARG A 94 -19.62 -5.21 5.21
C ARG A 94 -19.40 -5.04 3.70
N GLU A 95 -19.90 -3.95 3.13
CA GLU A 95 -19.83 -3.61 1.71
C GLU A 95 -18.46 -3.02 1.30
N GLY A 96 -17.53 -2.86 2.25
CA GLY A 96 -16.20 -2.31 1.98
C GLY A 96 -16.09 -0.79 2.09
N VAL A 97 -17.16 -0.10 2.47
CA VAL A 97 -17.20 1.35 2.72
C VAL A 97 -16.49 1.67 4.05
N LEU A 98 -15.59 2.65 4.07
CA LEU A 98 -15.02 3.16 5.31
C LEU A 98 -16.10 3.86 6.15
N LEU A 99 -16.14 3.56 7.45
CA LEU A 99 -17.14 4.12 8.36
C LEU A 99 -17.05 5.67 8.42
N PRO A 100 -18.18 6.37 8.69
CA PRO A 100 -18.21 7.84 8.71
C PRO A 100 -17.22 8.49 9.69
N ASN A 101 -16.88 7.80 10.79
CA ASN A 101 -15.98 8.28 11.83
C ASN A 101 -14.48 8.19 11.46
N VAL A 102 -14.13 7.63 10.31
CA VAL A 102 -12.75 7.70 9.79
C VAL A 102 -12.49 9.14 9.32
N ASN A 103 -11.47 9.79 9.90
CA ASN A 103 -11.16 11.18 9.57
C ASN A 103 -10.72 11.34 8.11
N TRP A 104 -10.93 12.54 7.56
CA TRP A 104 -10.66 12.82 6.15
C TRP A 104 -9.18 12.62 5.78
N VAL A 105 -8.25 12.99 6.67
CA VAL A 105 -6.80 12.84 6.45
C VAL A 105 -6.42 11.37 6.25
N THR A 106 -7.04 10.45 7.00
CA THR A 106 -6.82 9.01 6.88
C THR A 106 -7.39 8.48 5.58
N LYS A 107 -8.61 8.93 5.19
CA LYS A 107 -9.21 8.56 3.91
C LYS A 107 -8.33 9.02 2.73
N GLN A 108 -7.88 10.27 2.76
CA GLN A 108 -6.99 10.81 1.73
C GLN A 108 -5.67 10.06 1.66
N ALA A 109 -5.03 9.81 2.80
CA ALA A 109 -3.76 9.07 2.81
C ALA A 109 -3.91 7.62 2.31
N LEU A 110 -5.04 6.96 2.59
CA LEU A 110 -5.33 5.62 2.04
C LEU A 110 -5.63 5.68 0.54
N HIS A 111 -6.25 6.76 0.07
CA HIS A 111 -6.55 7.01 -1.34
C HIS A 111 -5.26 7.22 -2.13
N ASP A 112 -4.35 8.04 -1.61
CA ASP A 112 -3.04 8.31 -2.22
C ASP A 112 -2.15 7.05 -2.31
N LEU A 113 -2.45 6.02 -1.51
CA LEU A 113 -1.79 4.71 -1.55
C LEU A 113 -2.53 3.69 -2.44
N GLY A 114 -3.62 4.09 -3.09
CA GLY A 114 -4.47 3.22 -3.92
C GLY A 114 -5.23 2.14 -3.13
N LEU A 115 -5.35 2.28 -1.81
CA LEU A 115 -5.99 1.29 -0.94
C LEU A 115 -7.49 1.54 -0.78
N VAL A 116 -7.92 2.78 -0.97
CA VAL A 116 -9.32 3.15 -1.09
C VAL A 116 -9.53 4.01 -2.34
N GLU A 117 -10.77 4.02 -2.83
CA GLU A 117 -11.22 4.89 -3.91
C GLU A 117 -12.49 5.60 -3.48
N TYR A 118 -12.71 6.81 -3.97
CA TYR A 118 -13.95 7.55 -3.72
C TYR A 118 -15.00 7.16 -4.74
N ARG A 119 -16.24 6.96 -4.30
CA ARG A 119 -17.38 6.70 -5.17
C ARG A 119 -18.57 7.58 -4.81
N ASP A 120 -19.29 8.00 -5.85
CA ASP A 120 -20.59 8.66 -5.67
C ASP A 120 -21.72 7.65 -5.38
N ASP A 121 -22.94 8.15 -5.20
CA ASP A 121 -24.11 7.30 -4.89
C ASP A 121 -24.54 6.39 -6.05
N SER A 122 -24.06 6.64 -7.27
CA SER A 122 -24.22 5.72 -8.40
C SER A 122 -23.14 4.64 -8.47
N GLY A 123 -22.16 4.70 -7.56
CA GLY A 123 -21.03 3.78 -7.52
C GLY A 123 -19.89 4.13 -8.48
N ARG A 124 -19.94 5.28 -9.16
CA ARG A 124 -18.89 5.71 -10.08
C ARG A 124 -17.69 6.23 -9.30
N ILE A 125 -16.49 5.81 -9.72
CA ILE A 125 -15.22 6.24 -9.12
C ILE A 125 -14.99 7.73 -9.40
N GLN A 126 -14.56 8.45 -8.36
CA GLN A 126 -14.26 9.87 -8.36
C GLN A 126 -12.81 10.09 -7.94
N PRO A 127 -12.13 11.11 -8.50
CA PRO A 127 -10.70 11.34 -8.25
C PRO A 127 -10.40 11.93 -6.87
N THR A 128 -11.41 12.50 -6.18
CA THR A 128 -11.29 13.13 -4.86
C THR A 128 -12.50 12.76 -4.01
N ASP A 129 -12.58 13.23 -2.77
CA ASP A 129 -13.74 13.07 -1.89
C ASP A 129 -14.93 13.97 -2.25
N GLY A 130 -14.81 14.80 -3.29
CA GLY A 130 -15.83 15.75 -3.73
C GLY A 130 -15.91 17.03 -2.89
N SER A 131 -15.02 17.21 -1.90
CA SER A 131 -14.98 18.42 -1.08
C SER A 131 -14.40 19.60 -1.86
N THR A 132 -15.24 20.55 -2.23
CA THR A 132 -14.84 21.84 -2.83
C THR A 132 -14.69 22.96 -1.79
N GLY A 133 -14.76 22.63 -0.49
CA GLY A 133 -14.73 23.61 0.60
C GLY A 133 -16.05 24.40 0.81
N LEU A 134 -17.06 24.23 -0.05
CA LEU A 134 -18.27 25.07 -0.06
C LEU A 134 -19.60 24.30 -0.08
N ARG A 135 -19.61 22.98 0.18
CA ARG A 135 -20.75 22.01 0.10
C ARG A 135 -20.84 21.22 -1.22
N GLY A 136 -19.75 20.59 -1.66
CA GLY A 136 -19.83 19.52 -2.67
C GLY A 136 -20.36 18.21 -2.06
N PRO A 137 -20.88 17.27 -2.89
CA PRO A 137 -21.25 15.93 -2.41
C PRO A 137 -20.02 15.24 -1.82
N ILE A 138 -20.12 14.75 -0.58
CA ILE A 138 -19.05 13.97 0.05
C ILE A 138 -19.14 12.54 -0.49
N TYR A 139 -18.23 12.20 -1.39
CA TYR A 139 -18.12 10.85 -1.93
C TYR A 139 -17.64 9.87 -0.85
N LYS A 140 -18.16 8.64 -0.89
CA LYS A 140 -17.84 7.60 0.10
C LYS A 140 -16.54 6.93 -0.30
N ALA A 141 -15.67 6.68 0.68
CA ALA A 141 -14.43 5.93 0.44
C ALA A 141 -14.69 4.42 0.55
N PHE A 142 -14.36 3.66 -0.49
CA PHE A 142 -14.48 2.21 -0.56
C PHE A 142 -13.10 1.57 -0.63
N ARG A 143 -12.90 0.43 0.04
CA ARG A 143 -11.68 -0.38 -0.15
C ARG A 143 -11.57 -0.85 -1.60
N THR A 144 -10.42 -0.63 -2.21
CA THR A 144 -10.05 -1.24 -3.49
C THR A 144 -9.77 -2.73 -3.29
N GLU A 145 -9.57 -3.47 -4.39
CA GLU A 145 -9.10 -4.85 -4.31
C GLU A 145 -7.73 -4.94 -3.65
N THR A 146 -6.81 -4.02 -3.98
CA THR A 146 -5.51 -3.91 -3.30
C THR A 146 -5.69 -3.62 -1.81
N GLY A 147 -6.61 -2.73 -1.44
CA GLY A 147 -6.94 -2.46 -0.03
C GLY A 147 -7.43 -3.70 0.72
N ARG A 148 -8.22 -4.57 0.07
CA ARG A 148 -8.65 -5.85 0.65
C ARG A 148 -7.50 -6.82 0.85
N ARG A 149 -6.61 -6.98 -0.14
CA ARG A 149 -5.43 -7.85 -0.02
C ARG A 149 -4.49 -7.38 1.09
N VAL A 150 -4.24 -6.07 1.17
CA VAL A 150 -3.42 -5.48 2.24
C VAL A 150 -4.05 -5.67 3.61
N ALA A 151 -5.38 -5.55 3.73
CA ALA A 151 -6.11 -5.82 4.97
C ALA A 151 -6.01 -7.29 5.44
N ALA A 152 -5.79 -8.22 4.51
CA ALA A 152 -5.59 -9.64 4.79
C ALA A 152 -4.10 -10.03 4.91
N ALA A 153 -3.17 -9.17 4.51
CA ALA A 153 -1.75 -9.46 4.53
C ALA A 153 -1.24 -9.42 5.98
N GLU A 154 -0.66 -10.52 6.47
CA GLU A 154 0.00 -10.54 7.77
C GLU A 154 1.44 -10.00 7.68
N LEU A 155 1.85 -9.20 8.67
CA LEU A 155 3.27 -8.91 8.82
C LEU A 155 3.97 -10.21 9.25
N PRO A 156 5.12 -10.56 8.67
CA PRO A 156 5.85 -11.75 9.08
C PRO A 156 6.15 -11.66 10.58
N ALA A 157 5.88 -12.76 11.30
CA ALA A 157 6.37 -12.94 12.65
C ALA A 157 7.91 -12.93 12.59
N GLN A 158 8.54 -12.03 13.33
CA GLN A 158 9.99 -11.95 13.44
C GLN A 158 10.48 -12.80 14.61
#